data_AF-A0A9X5P028-F1
#
_entry.id   AF-A0A9X5P028-F1
#
_cell.length_a   1.000
_cell.length_b   1.000
_cell.length_c   1.000
_cell.angle_alpha   90.00
_cell.angle_beta   90.00
_cell.angle_gamma   90.00
#
_symmetry.space_group_name_H-M   'P 1'
#
loop_
_entity.id
_entity.type
_entity.pdbx_description
1 polymer ?
#
loop_
_entity_poly.entity_id
_entity_poly.type
_entity_poly.pdbx_seq_one_letter_code
_entity_poly.pdbx_strand_id
1 'polypeptide(L)'
;METQTLENPTFDTQDEFKRKPIAENIIRLLTSPIDLSPMVIDGGWGTGKTEFCQKLIRLMQQQHPDYQPVYIDAFRSDHSGEPLLALFAEIIKACTPEDTGERPSEQRKEMTKKVAKAAGFVMKTVAKAAVGHVLKQNTDDLVEEFQQIMNGNQDANSLAETVTDAAATIASHTIDATVEALLKEQIEAEKNLETLKACLKELATDKPIILFIDELDRCRPDYAVDMLEVIKHVFDVKNVKVVLVTNTKQLRAAINHRYGVEVDAQKYLDKFLKYSFALPEVIGGTNYLVRKYYLVTIIYFHKLIRSSPMFNQFKDSIYNEYNIYFISDMMERNNISLRETERFVHHLEIYLTLRGELNKERRIEYNLLIILGVFIFCFYPSLINDIYKERMDAKDIAQLFNIQSWPSMPEDRKRFNCADLMAVMLIRHSNLSDKRFIANIRYDEEYWQFHMDRMFLKNSAIFPQGVDGIYGVLAILKDIFLVLNLEKTPQ
;
A
#
# COMPACT_ATOMS: atom_id res chain seq x y z
N MET A 1 6.15 0.94 20.28
CA MET A 1 7.07 1.90 20.93
C MET A 1 6.67 3.29 20.48
N GLU A 2 5.88 3.97 21.29
CA GLU A 2 5.64 5.41 21.13
C GLU A 2 6.91 6.13 21.60
N THR A 3 7.71 6.62 20.66
CA THR A 3 8.85 7.49 20.95
C THR A 3 8.37 8.92 21.08
N GLN A 4 8.55 9.46 22.28
CA GLN A 4 8.93 10.83 22.64
C GLN A 4 8.30 11.98 21.84
N THR A 5 7.50 12.77 22.55
CA THR A 5 7.07 14.16 22.35
C THR A 5 7.94 15.04 21.44
N LEU A 6 7.83 14.86 20.13
CA LEU A 6 7.80 15.99 19.19
C LEU A 6 6.32 16.28 18.91
N GLU A 7 5.93 17.56 18.85
CA GLU A 7 4.63 17.93 18.32
C GLU A 7 4.38 17.17 17.01
N ASN A 8 3.21 16.54 16.89
CA ASN A 8 2.87 15.75 15.72
C ASN A 8 3.07 16.61 14.44
N PRO A 9 3.81 16.11 13.43
CA PRO A 9 4.23 16.95 12.30
C PRO A 9 3.03 17.51 11.52
N THR A 10 3.14 18.77 11.08
CA THR A 10 2.14 19.50 10.28
C THR A 10 2.74 19.84 8.91
N PHE A 11 1.93 20.37 7.99
CA PHE A 11 2.47 20.89 6.73
C PHE A 11 3.33 22.15 6.91
N ASP A 12 3.19 22.89 8.02
CA ASP A 12 4.00 24.08 8.29
C ASP A 12 5.37 23.71 8.88
N THR A 13 5.43 22.64 9.67
CA THR A 13 6.69 22.14 10.23
C THR A 13 7.41 21.17 9.30
N GLN A 14 6.68 20.42 8.46
CA GLN A 14 7.23 19.38 7.60
C GLN A 14 6.40 19.19 6.31
N ASP A 15 6.82 19.82 5.21
CA ASP A 15 6.26 19.60 3.87
C ASP A 15 7.35 19.46 2.79
N GLU A 16 8.33 18.58 3.02
CA GLU A 16 9.40 18.31 2.04
C GLU A 16 8.88 17.89 0.65
N PHE A 17 7.66 17.35 0.59
CA PHE A 17 7.03 16.88 -0.64
C PHE A 17 6.14 17.92 -1.33
N LYS A 18 6.06 19.14 -0.79
CA LYS A 18 5.18 20.24 -1.26
C LYS A 18 3.74 19.78 -1.50
N ARG A 19 3.21 18.96 -0.59
CA ARG A 19 1.86 18.38 -0.66
C ARG A 19 0.81 19.28 0.01
N LYS A 20 1.18 20.36 0.70
CA LYS A 20 0.22 21.31 1.28
C LYS A 20 -0.81 21.84 0.28
N PRO A 21 -0.46 22.28 -0.94
CA PRO A 21 -1.46 22.74 -1.92
C PRO A 21 -2.46 21.64 -2.32
N ILE A 22 -2.03 20.39 -2.32
CA ILE A 22 -2.90 19.23 -2.59
C ILE A 22 -3.89 19.09 -1.44
N ALA A 23 -3.42 19.14 -0.19
CA ALA A 23 -4.28 19.10 0.99
C ALA A 23 -5.31 20.23 1.00
N GLU A 24 -4.91 21.47 0.68
CA GLU A 24 -5.83 22.61 0.56
C GLU A 24 -6.89 22.40 -0.51
N ASN A 25 -6.55 21.80 -1.65
CA ASN A 25 -7.52 21.47 -2.69
C ASN A 25 -8.48 20.37 -2.25
N ILE A 26 -8.01 19.35 -1.53
CA ILE A 26 -8.87 18.32 -0.95
C ILE A 26 -9.84 18.94 0.05
N ILE A 27 -9.37 19.81 0.94
CA ILE A 27 -10.23 20.52 1.89
C ILE A 27 -11.30 21.34 1.15
N ARG A 28 -10.92 22.09 0.11
CA ARG A 28 -11.87 22.83 -0.74
C ARG A 28 -12.93 21.92 -1.37
N LEU A 29 -12.55 20.74 -1.86
CA LEU A 29 -13.48 19.76 -2.42
C LEU A 29 -14.41 19.18 -1.34
N LEU A 30 -13.87 18.82 -0.17
CA LEU A 30 -14.61 18.24 0.94
C LEU A 30 -15.58 19.23 1.60
N THR A 31 -15.30 20.53 1.54
CA THR A 31 -16.22 21.58 2.04
C THR A 31 -17.16 22.13 0.97
N SER A 32 -16.98 21.71 -0.30
CA SER A 32 -17.88 22.09 -1.39
C SER A 32 -19.22 21.32 -1.35
N PRO A 33 -20.27 21.81 -2.05
CA PRO A 33 -21.53 21.08 -2.20
C PRO A 33 -21.45 19.88 -3.15
N ILE A 34 -20.29 19.63 -3.79
CA ILE A 34 -20.13 18.51 -4.73
C ILE A 34 -20.16 17.20 -3.95
N ASP A 35 -20.94 16.25 -4.47
CA ASP A 35 -21.02 14.90 -3.94
C ASP A 35 -19.84 14.05 -4.45
N LEU A 36 -18.78 14.00 -3.64
CA LEU A 36 -17.53 13.31 -3.92
C LEU A 36 -17.33 12.06 -3.04
N SER A 37 -18.30 11.74 -2.17
CA SER A 37 -18.16 10.71 -1.15
C SER A 37 -18.68 9.36 -1.63
N PRO A 38 -17.93 8.25 -1.49
CA PRO A 38 -16.54 8.14 -1.05
C PRO A 38 -15.52 8.72 -2.04
N MET A 39 -14.59 9.52 -1.51
CA MET A 39 -13.40 10.03 -2.20
C MET A 39 -12.20 9.14 -1.89
N VAL A 40 -11.28 8.93 -2.85
CA VAL A 40 -10.08 8.10 -2.64
C VAL A 40 -8.79 8.90 -2.80
N ILE A 41 -7.89 8.73 -1.83
CA ILE A 41 -6.48 9.10 -1.87
C ILE A 41 -5.68 7.82 -2.13
N ASP A 42 -5.32 7.59 -3.39
CA ASP A 42 -4.64 6.37 -3.83
C ASP A 42 -3.11 6.51 -3.77
N GLY A 43 -2.43 5.38 -3.56
CA GLY A 43 -0.99 5.28 -3.64
C GLY A 43 -0.49 3.89 -3.24
N GLY A 44 0.71 3.54 -3.69
CA GLY A 44 1.39 2.31 -3.31
C GLY A 44 1.70 2.22 -1.81
N TRP A 45 2.25 1.08 -1.39
CA TRP A 45 2.81 0.97 -0.04
C TRP A 45 4.07 1.84 0.09
N GLY A 46 4.22 2.48 1.24
CA GLY A 46 5.39 3.34 1.49
C GLY A 46 5.41 4.67 0.72
N THR A 47 4.28 5.19 0.21
CA THR A 47 4.22 6.49 -0.49
C THR A 47 3.93 7.70 0.43
N GLY A 48 3.78 7.45 1.74
CA GLY A 48 3.50 8.48 2.76
C GLY A 48 2.01 8.85 2.88
N LYS A 49 1.09 7.96 2.48
CA LYS A 49 -0.36 8.19 2.56
C LYS A 49 -0.84 8.54 3.98
N THR A 50 -0.50 7.72 4.97
CA THR A 50 -0.89 7.91 6.37
C THR A 50 -0.38 9.23 6.94
N GLU A 51 0.88 9.57 6.69
CA GLU A 51 1.45 10.86 7.12
C GLU A 51 0.72 12.04 6.46
N PHE A 52 0.45 11.94 5.14
CA PHE A 52 -0.32 12.95 4.42
C PHE A 52 -1.75 13.09 4.99
N CYS A 53 -2.44 11.97 5.25
CA CYS A 53 -3.79 11.93 5.81
C CYS A 53 -3.84 12.62 7.18
N GLN A 54 -2.91 12.29 8.08
CA GLN A 54 -2.84 12.90 9.41
C GLN A 54 -2.57 14.41 9.33
N LYS A 55 -1.66 14.86 8.45
CA LYS A 55 -1.40 16.29 8.23
C LYS A 55 -2.60 17.00 7.60
N LEU A 56 -3.31 16.35 6.68
CA LEU A 56 -4.55 16.86 6.06
C LEU A 56 -5.63 17.07 7.11
N ILE A 57 -5.86 16.10 8.00
CA ILE A 57 -6.82 16.22 9.11
C ILE A 57 -6.47 17.41 10.01
N ARG A 58 -5.21 17.55 10.41
CA ARG A 58 -4.75 18.67 11.24
C ARG A 58 -4.96 20.02 10.55
N LEU A 59 -4.58 20.12 9.27
CA LEU A 59 -4.78 21.33 8.48
C LEU A 59 -6.28 21.68 8.37
N MET A 60 -7.13 20.67 8.19
CA MET A 60 -8.57 20.86 8.15
C MET A 60 -9.14 21.32 9.50
N GLN A 61 -8.71 20.75 10.62
CA GLN A 61 -9.13 21.19 11.96
C GLN A 61 -8.74 22.65 12.23
N GLN A 62 -7.60 23.10 11.69
CA GLN A 62 -7.14 24.49 11.82
C GLN A 62 -7.95 25.45 10.93
N GLN A 63 -8.21 25.08 9.67
CA GLN A 63 -8.89 25.96 8.70
C GLN A 63 -10.42 25.95 8.82
N HIS A 64 -10.99 24.82 9.24
CA HIS A 64 -12.43 24.56 9.31
C HIS A 64 -12.81 23.92 10.66
N PRO A 65 -12.73 24.68 11.77
CA PRO A 65 -13.11 24.18 13.10
C PRO A 65 -14.61 23.85 13.22
N ASP A 66 -15.42 24.27 12.24
CA ASP A 66 -16.83 23.96 12.04
C ASP A 66 -17.08 22.55 11.46
N TYR A 67 -16.03 21.84 11.04
CA TYR A 67 -16.08 20.44 10.61
C TYR A 67 -15.49 19.50 11.67
N GLN A 68 -15.94 18.25 11.66
CA GLN A 68 -15.44 17.19 12.54
C GLN A 68 -14.77 16.08 11.71
N PRO A 69 -13.45 16.19 11.43
CA PRO A 69 -12.72 15.11 10.81
C PRO A 69 -12.47 13.98 11.84
N VAL A 70 -12.67 12.73 11.41
CA VAL A 70 -12.50 11.52 12.23
C VAL A 70 -11.53 10.59 11.50
N TYR A 71 -10.42 10.25 12.14
CA TYR A 71 -9.45 9.29 11.62
C TYR A 71 -9.80 7.87 12.08
N ILE A 72 -9.77 6.92 11.15
CA ILE A 72 -10.06 5.51 11.41
C ILE A 72 -8.97 4.67 10.76
N ASP A 73 -8.26 3.89 11.59
CA ASP A 73 -7.34 2.85 11.14
C ASP A 73 -8.13 1.55 11.02
N ALA A 74 -8.53 1.19 9.79
CA ALA A 74 -9.36 0.02 9.53
C ALA A 74 -8.63 -1.29 9.91
N PHE A 75 -7.32 -1.35 9.69
CA PHE A 75 -6.51 -2.52 9.99
C PHE A 75 -6.43 -2.79 11.49
N ARG A 76 -6.34 -1.72 12.31
CA ARG A 76 -6.35 -1.87 13.78
C ARG A 76 -7.62 -2.56 14.29
N SER A 77 -8.76 -2.36 13.63
CA SER A 77 -10.06 -2.93 14.03
C SER A 77 -10.45 -4.21 13.31
N ASP A 78 -9.65 -4.69 12.33
CA ASP A 78 -9.96 -5.87 11.51
C ASP A 78 -10.22 -7.13 12.35
N HIS A 79 -9.45 -7.33 13.43
CA HIS A 79 -9.59 -8.48 14.33
C HIS A 79 -10.99 -8.63 14.96
N SER A 80 -11.79 -7.56 15.04
CA SER A 80 -13.14 -7.60 15.58
C SER A 80 -14.13 -8.30 14.66
N GLY A 81 -13.85 -8.35 13.36
CA GLY A 81 -14.78 -8.87 12.35
C GLY A 81 -16.03 -8.00 12.13
N GLU A 82 -16.15 -6.84 12.78
CA GLU A 82 -17.37 -6.02 12.74
C GLU A 82 -17.06 -4.57 12.28
N PRO A 83 -16.95 -4.31 10.96
CA PRO A 83 -16.62 -2.99 10.41
C PRO A 83 -17.57 -1.87 10.86
N LEU A 84 -18.87 -2.15 10.93
CA LEU A 84 -19.88 -1.18 11.33
C LEU A 84 -19.63 -0.66 12.75
N LEU A 85 -19.39 -1.56 13.71
CA LEU A 85 -19.12 -1.16 15.09
C LEU A 85 -17.80 -0.39 15.21
N ALA A 86 -16.76 -0.81 14.48
CA ALA A 86 -15.48 -0.12 14.45
C ALA A 86 -15.63 1.34 14.00
N LEU A 87 -16.37 1.57 12.91
CA LEU A 87 -16.64 2.91 12.39
C LEU A 87 -17.42 3.77 13.40
N PHE A 88 -18.51 3.24 13.95
CA PHE A 88 -19.32 3.98 14.93
C PHE A 88 -18.58 4.25 16.24
N ALA A 89 -17.72 3.34 16.70
CA ALA A 89 -16.93 3.54 17.91
C ALA A 89 -16.02 4.76 17.80
N GLU A 90 -15.30 4.91 16.68
CA GLU A 90 -14.43 6.07 16.45
C GLU A 90 -15.23 7.37 16.24
N ILE A 91 -16.38 7.28 15.57
CA ILE A 91 -17.27 8.44 15.39
C ILE A 91 -17.83 8.93 16.72
N ILE A 92 -18.37 8.03 17.55
CA ILE A 92 -18.89 8.38 18.88
C ILE A 92 -17.79 8.98 19.73
N LYS A 93 -16.60 8.35 19.75
CA LYS A 93 -15.43 8.84 20.49
C LYS A 93 -15.00 10.26 20.05
N ALA A 94 -15.07 10.55 18.75
CA ALA A 94 -14.67 11.85 18.23
C ALA A 94 -15.74 12.95 18.39
N CYS A 95 -17.03 12.57 18.33
CA CYS A 95 -18.14 13.53 18.35
C CYS A 95 -18.74 13.73 19.74
N THR A 96 -18.49 12.84 20.69
CA THR A 96 -18.95 12.97 22.08
C THR A 96 -17.75 13.18 23.01
N PRO A 97 -17.67 14.30 23.74
CA PRO A 97 -16.60 14.52 24.70
C PRO A 97 -16.54 13.40 25.75
N GLU A 98 -15.34 13.04 26.19
CA GLU A 98 -15.16 12.44 27.50
C GLU A 98 -15.33 13.57 28.53
N ASP A 99 -16.45 13.56 29.24
CA ASP A 99 -16.56 14.40 30.43
C ASP A 99 -15.42 14.01 31.40
N THR A 100 -14.95 14.99 32.14
CA THR A 100 -13.78 15.00 33.04
C THR A 100 -13.82 14.01 34.23
N GLY A 101 -14.58 12.91 34.12
CA GLY A 101 -14.63 11.82 35.10
C GLY A 101 -14.72 10.45 34.45
N GLU A 102 -14.41 9.41 35.22
CA GLU A 102 -14.33 7.99 34.79
C GLU A 102 -15.62 7.38 34.18
N ARG A 103 -16.67 8.17 33.91
CA ARG A 103 -17.98 7.70 33.44
C ARG A 103 -18.38 8.37 32.11
N PRO A 104 -18.87 7.59 31.12
CA PRO A 104 -19.37 8.16 29.85
C PRO A 104 -20.54 9.13 30.07
N SER A 105 -20.60 10.20 29.28
CA SER A 105 -21.72 11.16 29.28
C SER A 105 -23.05 10.48 28.94
N GLU A 106 -24.19 11.01 29.42
CA GLU A 106 -25.52 10.44 29.14
C GLU A 106 -25.84 10.41 27.63
N GLN A 107 -25.38 11.42 26.90
CA GLN A 107 -25.46 11.45 25.43
C GLN A 107 -24.68 10.28 24.81
N ARG A 108 -23.42 10.07 25.23
CA ARG A 108 -22.59 8.95 24.73
C ARG A 108 -23.24 7.60 25.02
N LYS A 109 -23.84 7.41 26.22
CA LYS A 109 -24.56 6.17 26.58
C LYS A 109 -25.76 5.92 25.68
N GLU A 110 -26.60 6.93 25.49
CA GLU A 110 -27.82 6.79 24.69
C GLU A 110 -27.48 6.49 23.22
N MET A 111 -26.47 7.16 22.66
CA MET A 111 -26.03 6.90 21.29
C MET A 111 -25.39 5.53 21.13
N THR A 112 -24.53 5.12 22.07
CA THR A 112 -23.93 3.78 22.08
C THR A 112 -25.03 2.70 22.13
N LYS A 113 -26.08 2.92 22.93
CA LYS A 113 -27.23 2.02 23.04
C LYS A 113 -28.05 1.95 21.76
N LYS A 114 -28.30 3.08 21.08
CA LYS A 114 -28.99 3.11 19.78
C LYS A 114 -28.19 2.34 18.72
N VAL A 115 -26.88 2.59 18.63
CA VAL A 115 -25.99 1.90 17.68
C VAL A 115 -25.89 0.41 17.97
N ALA A 116 -25.65 0.01 19.22
CA ALA A 116 -25.54 -1.41 19.59
C ALA A 116 -26.80 -2.21 19.25
N LYS A 117 -27.99 -1.61 19.47
CA LYS A 117 -29.27 -2.24 19.09
C LYS A 117 -29.43 -2.41 17.58
N ALA A 118 -29.01 -1.43 16.79
CA ALA A 118 -29.19 -1.47 15.33
C ALA A 118 -28.11 -2.31 14.63
N ALA A 119 -26.86 -2.26 15.10
CA ALA A 119 -25.73 -2.95 14.49
C ALA A 119 -25.83 -4.49 14.59
N GLY A 120 -26.33 -5.02 15.72
CA GLY A 120 -26.47 -6.46 15.94
C GLY A 120 -27.42 -7.18 14.95
N PHE A 121 -28.26 -6.44 14.22
CA PHE A 121 -29.19 -6.97 13.22
C PHE A 121 -28.72 -6.77 11.78
N VAL A 122 -28.05 -5.64 11.48
CA VAL A 122 -27.50 -5.37 10.13
C VAL A 122 -26.41 -6.38 9.77
N MET A 123 -25.56 -6.77 10.73
CA MET A 123 -24.47 -7.73 10.53
C MET A 123 -24.96 -9.11 10.05
N LYS A 124 -26.09 -9.60 10.58
CA LYS A 124 -26.68 -10.91 10.19
C LYS A 124 -27.24 -10.91 8.77
N THR A 125 -27.64 -9.75 8.26
CA THR A 125 -28.35 -9.61 6.97
C THR A 125 -27.36 -9.33 5.83
N VAL A 126 -26.36 -8.47 6.03
CA VAL A 126 -25.31 -8.21 5.03
C VAL A 126 -24.49 -9.48 4.75
N ALA A 127 -24.18 -10.27 5.79
CA ALA A 127 -23.54 -11.57 5.64
C ALA A 127 -24.35 -12.55 4.76
N LYS A 128 -25.68 -12.54 4.84
CA LYS A 128 -26.56 -13.37 4.00
C LYS A 128 -26.76 -12.78 2.59
N ALA A 129 -26.81 -11.46 2.44
CA ALA A 129 -27.00 -10.80 1.15
C ALA A 129 -25.75 -10.87 0.25
N ALA A 130 -24.55 -10.82 0.84
CA ALA A 130 -23.29 -11.08 0.13
C ALA A 130 -23.22 -12.52 -0.42
N VAL A 131 -23.78 -13.49 0.32
CA VAL A 131 -23.97 -14.87 -0.16
C VAL A 131 -25.09 -14.93 -1.22
N GLY A 132 -26.18 -14.18 -1.03
CA GLY A 132 -27.34 -14.15 -1.94
C GLY A 132 -27.07 -13.52 -3.30
N HIS A 133 -26.10 -12.61 -3.42
CA HIS A 133 -25.74 -12.03 -4.72
C HIS A 133 -24.80 -12.93 -5.55
N VAL A 134 -24.19 -13.94 -4.93
CA VAL A 134 -23.47 -15.05 -5.58
C VAL A 134 -24.41 -16.22 -5.90
N LEU A 135 -25.48 -16.40 -5.13
CA LEU A 135 -26.50 -17.44 -5.37
C LEU A 135 -27.52 -17.12 -6.48
N LYS A 136 -27.39 -16.00 -7.19
CA LYS A 136 -28.27 -15.65 -8.31
C LYS A 136 -27.96 -16.38 -9.62
N GLN A 137 -27.09 -17.40 -9.58
CA GLN A 137 -26.83 -18.25 -10.74
C GLN A 137 -27.52 -19.61 -10.74
N ASN A 138 -28.19 -20.07 -9.69
CA ASN A 138 -29.10 -21.22 -9.77
C ASN A 138 -30.14 -21.11 -8.64
N THR A 139 -31.29 -20.48 -8.93
CA THR A 139 -32.47 -20.53 -8.05
C THR A 139 -33.09 -21.92 -7.95
N ASP A 140 -32.67 -22.84 -8.82
CA ASP A 140 -33.27 -24.16 -8.95
C ASP A 140 -32.64 -25.18 -7.95
N ASP A 141 -31.38 -24.99 -7.57
CA ASP A 141 -30.66 -25.92 -6.66
C ASP A 141 -31.08 -25.76 -5.18
N LEU A 142 -31.53 -24.57 -4.76
CA LEU A 142 -31.99 -24.32 -3.39
C LEU A 142 -33.33 -24.99 -3.08
N VAL A 143 -34.15 -25.27 -4.11
CA VAL A 143 -35.44 -25.94 -3.93
C VAL A 143 -35.23 -27.43 -3.65
N GLU A 144 -34.21 -28.04 -4.25
CA GLU A 144 -33.91 -29.47 -4.06
C GLU A 144 -33.30 -29.76 -2.69
N GLU A 145 -32.41 -28.89 -2.20
CA GLU A 145 -31.81 -29.05 -0.86
C GLU A 145 -32.85 -28.85 0.25
N PHE A 146 -33.86 -28.00 0.03
CA PHE A 146 -34.99 -27.83 0.95
C PHE A 146 -35.97 -29.02 0.95
N GLN A 147 -36.16 -29.67 -0.21
CA GLN A 147 -37.02 -30.85 -0.32
C GLN A 147 -36.39 -32.10 0.31
N GLN A 148 -35.06 -32.23 0.32
CA GLN A 148 -34.39 -33.37 0.95
C GLN A 148 -34.51 -33.36 2.49
N ILE A 149 -34.57 -32.17 3.11
CA ILE A 149 -34.77 -32.03 4.56
C ILE A 149 -36.20 -32.46 4.97
N MET A 150 -37.18 -32.27 4.08
CA MET A 150 -38.60 -32.56 4.32
C MET A 150 -38.96 -34.06 4.22
N ASN A 151 -38.20 -34.84 3.44
CA ASN A 151 -38.52 -36.26 3.20
C ASN A 151 -37.83 -37.22 4.20
N GLY A 152 -37.14 -36.71 5.22
CA GLY A 152 -36.34 -37.49 6.16
C GLY A 152 -37.11 -38.28 7.24
N ASN A 153 -38.44 -38.26 7.28
CA ASN A 153 -39.22 -39.03 8.25
C ASN A 153 -40.53 -39.52 7.63
N GLN A 154 -40.51 -40.67 6.97
CA GLN A 154 -41.72 -41.48 6.80
C GLN A 154 -41.40 -42.98 6.87
N ASP A 155 -41.94 -43.63 7.90
CA ASP A 155 -42.43 -44.99 7.76
C ASP A 155 -43.84 -45.08 8.39
N ALA A 156 -44.72 -45.72 7.62
CA ALA A 156 -46.03 -46.29 7.97
C ALA A 156 -47.27 -45.38 8.08
N ASN A 157 -47.87 -45.13 6.91
CA ASN A 157 -49.24 -45.56 6.53
C ASN A 157 -50.34 -45.55 7.60
N SER A 158 -51.23 -44.54 7.54
CA SER A 158 -52.70 -44.68 7.37
C SER A 158 -53.45 -43.43 7.87
N LEU A 159 -53.56 -42.38 7.05
CA LEU A 159 -54.62 -41.35 7.22
C LEU A 159 -54.78 -40.46 5.96
N ALA A 160 -54.85 -41.08 4.78
CA ALA A 160 -54.71 -40.40 3.48
C ALA A 160 -55.87 -39.46 3.07
N GLU A 161 -56.91 -39.28 3.88
CA GLU A 161 -58.05 -38.41 3.54
C GLU A 161 -58.29 -37.24 4.51
N THR A 162 -57.63 -37.24 5.68
CA THR A 162 -57.68 -36.12 6.64
C THR A 162 -56.40 -35.29 6.63
N VAL A 163 -55.38 -35.74 5.89
CA VAL A 163 -54.08 -35.08 5.76
C VAL A 163 -54.01 -34.15 4.54
N THR A 164 -54.92 -34.22 3.57
CA THR A 164 -54.85 -33.34 2.38
C THR A 164 -55.21 -31.89 2.70
N ASP A 165 -56.27 -31.63 3.47
CA ASP A 165 -56.58 -30.26 3.91
C ASP A 165 -55.63 -29.78 5.00
N ALA A 166 -55.22 -30.65 5.93
CA ALA A 166 -54.25 -30.30 6.95
C ALA A 166 -52.85 -30.05 6.36
N ALA A 167 -52.38 -30.83 5.38
CA ALA A 167 -51.07 -30.64 4.74
C ALA A 167 -51.07 -29.47 3.76
N ALA A 168 -52.18 -29.16 3.07
CA ALA A 168 -52.30 -27.94 2.27
C ALA A 168 -52.32 -26.68 3.16
N THR A 169 -53.03 -26.75 4.30
CA THR A 169 -53.10 -25.67 5.30
C THR A 169 -51.78 -25.53 6.07
N ILE A 170 -51.08 -26.63 6.38
CA ILE A 170 -49.75 -26.62 7.01
C ILE A 170 -48.69 -26.15 6.01
N ALA A 171 -48.74 -26.53 4.73
CA ALA A 171 -47.82 -26.04 3.70
C ALA A 171 -48.04 -24.55 3.39
N SER A 172 -49.30 -24.07 3.34
CA SER A 172 -49.58 -22.64 3.17
C SER A 172 -49.18 -21.84 4.40
N HIS A 173 -49.53 -22.29 5.62
CA HIS A 173 -49.17 -21.57 6.84
C HIS A 173 -47.67 -21.62 7.16
N THR A 174 -46.93 -22.65 6.75
CA THR A 174 -45.47 -22.69 6.93
C THR A 174 -44.75 -21.84 5.89
N ILE A 175 -45.21 -21.80 4.63
CA ILE A 175 -44.69 -20.86 3.63
C ILE A 175 -45.01 -19.42 4.04
N ASP A 176 -46.25 -19.13 4.46
CA ASP A 176 -46.67 -17.80 4.90
C ASP A 176 -45.90 -17.37 6.15
N ALA A 177 -45.73 -18.23 7.16
CA ALA A 177 -44.96 -17.88 8.36
C ALA A 177 -43.46 -17.70 8.09
N THR A 178 -42.88 -18.47 7.14
CA THR A 178 -41.47 -18.32 6.77
C THR A 178 -41.25 -17.07 5.93
N VAL A 179 -42.16 -16.78 4.99
CA VAL A 179 -42.16 -15.55 4.20
C VAL A 179 -42.41 -14.34 5.10
N GLU A 180 -43.36 -14.40 6.03
CA GLU A 180 -43.60 -13.37 7.04
C GLU A 180 -42.37 -13.17 7.94
N ALA A 181 -41.69 -14.24 8.35
CA ALA A 181 -40.45 -14.15 9.13
C ALA A 181 -39.31 -13.49 8.33
N LEU A 182 -39.12 -13.85 7.06
CA LEU A 182 -38.13 -13.25 6.16
C LEU A 182 -38.46 -11.77 5.86
N LEU A 183 -39.73 -11.46 5.61
CA LEU A 183 -40.21 -10.09 5.42
C LEU A 183 -40.03 -9.25 6.68
N LYS A 184 -40.31 -9.82 7.86
CA LYS A 184 -40.10 -9.16 9.15
C LYS A 184 -38.63 -8.93 9.43
N GLU A 185 -37.75 -9.90 9.12
CA GLU A 185 -36.28 -9.76 9.21
C GLU A 185 -35.81 -8.61 8.29
N GLN A 186 -36.32 -8.53 7.06
CA GLN A 186 -35.99 -7.46 6.11
C GLN A 186 -36.48 -6.08 6.57
N ILE A 187 -37.74 -5.97 7.03
CA ILE A 187 -38.32 -4.74 7.56
C ILE A 187 -37.54 -4.25 8.78
N GLU A 188 -37.14 -5.17 9.67
CA GLU A 188 -36.35 -4.86 10.85
C GLU A 188 -34.94 -4.40 10.49
N ALA A 189 -34.30 -5.02 9.48
CA ALA A 189 -33.01 -4.58 8.95
C ALA A 189 -33.07 -3.16 8.35
N GLU A 190 -34.10 -2.86 7.57
CA GLU A 190 -34.32 -1.51 7.01
C GLU A 190 -34.53 -0.47 8.12
N LYS A 191 -35.37 -0.80 9.12
CA LYS A 191 -35.58 0.08 10.28
C LYS A 191 -34.30 0.35 11.06
N ASN A 192 -33.45 -0.67 11.22
CA ASN A 192 -32.16 -0.54 11.90
C ASN A 192 -31.18 0.31 11.09
N LEU A 193 -31.14 0.14 9.77
CA LEU A 193 -30.35 1.01 8.89
C LEU A 193 -30.77 2.48 9.01
N GLU A 194 -32.08 2.75 8.98
CA GLU A 194 -32.60 4.11 9.15
C GLU A 194 -32.30 4.68 10.54
N THR A 195 -32.28 3.83 11.58
CA THR A 195 -31.87 4.23 12.94
C THR A 195 -30.39 4.64 12.97
N LEU A 196 -29.51 3.88 12.31
CA LEU A 196 -28.07 4.20 12.21
C LEU A 196 -27.84 5.50 11.43
N LYS A 197 -28.53 5.67 10.30
CA LYS A 197 -28.47 6.92 9.51
C LYS A 197 -29.00 8.11 10.30
N ALA A 198 -30.07 7.94 11.07
CA ALA A 198 -30.60 8.97 11.95
C ALA A 198 -29.59 9.34 13.06
N CYS A 199 -28.91 8.36 13.66
CA CYS A 199 -27.83 8.62 14.61
C CYS A 199 -26.67 9.39 13.99
N LEU A 200 -26.23 9.02 12.78
CA LEU A 200 -25.18 9.76 12.06
C LEU A 200 -25.60 11.20 11.75
N LYS A 201 -26.86 11.39 11.34
CA LYS A 201 -27.42 12.72 11.10
C LYS A 201 -27.49 13.56 12.38
N GLU A 202 -27.87 12.96 13.50
CA GLU A 202 -27.85 13.60 14.83
C GLU A 202 -26.43 14.06 15.19
N LEU A 203 -25.41 13.20 15.02
CA LEU A 203 -24.01 13.56 15.27
C LEU A 203 -23.48 14.64 14.32
N ALA A 204 -23.90 14.62 13.07
CA ALA A 204 -23.47 15.57 12.04
C ALA A 204 -24.33 16.86 11.99
N THR A 205 -25.18 17.08 13.00
CA THR A 205 -26.06 18.25 13.06
C THR A 205 -25.27 19.52 13.37
N ASP A 206 -24.39 19.47 14.37
CA ASP A 206 -23.61 20.64 14.79
C ASP A 206 -22.41 20.90 13.88
N LYS A 207 -21.70 19.83 13.51
CA LYS A 207 -20.53 19.87 12.63
C LYS A 207 -20.60 18.76 11.60
N PRO A 208 -20.45 19.06 10.29
CA PRO A 208 -20.34 18.00 9.29
C PRO A 208 -19.16 17.08 9.59
N ILE A 209 -19.38 15.77 9.45
CA ILE A 209 -18.41 14.74 9.77
C ILE A 209 -17.67 14.33 8.49
N ILE A 210 -16.35 14.21 8.57
CA ILE A 210 -15.54 13.66 7.48
C ILE A 210 -14.73 12.49 8.01
N LEU A 211 -15.05 11.30 7.51
CA LEU A 211 -14.40 10.06 7.90
C LEU A 211 -13.19 9.81 7.01
N PHE A 212 -12.00 9.79 7.60
CA PHE A 212 -10.77 9.39 6.94
C PHE A 212 -10.45 7.95 7.34
N ILE A 213 -10.69 7.01 6.43
CA ILE A 213 -10.48 5.59 6.64
C ILE A 213 -9.17 5.19 5.97
N ASP A 214 -8.17 4.85 6.78
CA ASP A 214 -6.83 4.45 6.33
C ASP A 214 -6.60 2.94 6.53
N GLU A 215 -5.58 2.41 5.86
CA GLU A 215 -5.09 1.03 5.98
C GLU A 215 -6.11 -0.06 5.60
N LEU A 216 -7.16 0.29 4.85
CA LEU A 216 -8.16 -0.67 4.38
C LEU A 216 -7.55 -1.77 3.50
N ASP A 217 -6.50 -1.46 2.72
CA ASP A 217 -5.79 -2.42 1.88
C ASP A 217 -4.88 -3.41 2.65
N ARG A 218 -4.75 -3.27 3.98
CA ARG A 218 -4.07 -4.24 4.83
C ARG A 218 -5.01 -5.19 5.55
N CYS A 219 -6.31 -4.91 5.55
CA CYS A 219 -7.30 -5.76 6.19
C CYS A 219 -7.43 -7.11 5.48
N ARG A 220 -7.95 -8.11 6.19
CA ARG A 220 -8.39 -9.37 5.58
C ARG A 220 -9.37 -9.08 4.45
N PRO A 221 -9.33 -9.86 3.34
CA PRO A 221 -10.14 -9.56 2.17
C PRO A 221 -11.65 -9.47 2.43
N ASP A 222 -12.20 -10.33 3.29
CA ASP A 222 -13.60 -10.30 3.71
C ASP A 222 -13.92 -9.01 4.47
N TYR A 223 -13.14 -8.67 5.48
CA TYR A 223 -13.34 -7.45 6.28
C TYR A 223 -13.26 -6.18 5.42
N ALA A 224 -12.31 -6.10 4.49
CA ALA A 224 -12.15 -4.95 3.61
C ALA A 224 -13.38 -4.73 2.72
N VAL A 225 -13.92 -5.82 2.15
CA VAL A 225 -15.13 -5.78 1.31
C VAL A 225 -16.35 -5.44 2.15
N ASP A 226 -16.52 -6.07 3.31
CA ASP A 226 -17.64 -5.79 4.23
C ASP A 226 -17.62 -4.32 4.69
N MET A 227 -16.44 -3.74 4.95
CA MET A 227 -16.31 -2.32 5.29
C MET A 227 -16.73 -1.39 4.13
N LEU A 228 -16.37 -1.71 2.87
CA LEU A 228 -16.83 -0.95 1.70
C LEU A 228 -18.35 -0.98 1.55
N GLU A 229 -18.97 -2.13 1.81
CA GLU A 229 -20.43 -2.29 1.79
C GLU A 229 -21.11 -1.48 2.88
N VAL A 230 -20.57 -1.54 4.11
CA VAL A 230 -21.06 -0.71 5.23
C VAL A 230 -20.97 0.78 4.88
N ILE A 231 -19.85 1.23 4.33
CA ILE A 231 -19.67 2.64 3.91
C ILE A 231 -20.74 3.03 2.90
N LYS A 232 -20.96 2.22 1.87
CA LYS A 232 -21.93 2.52 0.82
C LYS A 232 -23.38 2.56 1.33
N HIS A 233 -23.76 1.63 2.20
CA HIS A 233 -25.16 1.49 2.61
C HIS A 233 -25.54 2.40 3.79
N VAL A 234 -24.60 2.65 4.71
CA VAL A 234 -24.88 3.34 5.98
C VAL A 234 -24.45 4.80 5.95
N PHE A 235 -23.35 5.13 5.26
CA PHE A 235 -22.72 6.46 5.36
C PHE A 235 -23.11 7.43 4.24
N ASP A 236 -24.06 7.06 3.39
CA ASP A 236 -24.74 7.98 2.48
C ASP A 236 -25.76 8.85 3.25
N VAL A 237 -25.22 9.77 4.07
CA VAL A 237 -25.97 10.63 4.98
C VAL A 237 -25.54 12.08 4.75
N LYS A 238 -26.52 12.99 4.69
CA LYS A 238 -26.24 14.44 4.57
C LYS A 238 -25.31 14.89 5.70
N ASN A 239 -24.34 15.73 5.37
CA ASN A 239 -23.29 16.21 6.28
C ASN A 239 -22.29 15.13 6.75
N VAL A 240 -22.29 13.94 6.15
CA VAL A 240 -21.26 12.92 6.36
C VAL A 240 -20.55 12.65 5.03
N LYS A 241 -19.23 12.80 5.01
CA LYS A 241 -18.40 12.47 3.85
C LYS A 241 -17.34 11.45 4.23
N VAL A 242 -16.94 10.62 3.28
CA VAL A 242 -15.95 9.56 3.47
C VAL A 242 -14.78 9.76 2.52
N VAL A 243 -13.57 9.65 3.07
CA VAL A 243 -12.28 9.67 2.37
C VAL A 243 -11.58 8.35 2.68
N LEU A 244 -11.34 7.55 1.65
CA LEU A 244 -10.55 6.33 1.73
C LEU A 244 -9.10 6.64 1.39
N VAL A 245 -8.20 6.29 2.29
CA VAL A 245 -6.76 6.39 2.09
C VAL A 245 -6.24 4.97 1.93
N THR A 246 -5.96 4.55 0.70
CA THR A 246 -5.74 3.13 0.41
C THR A 246 -4.83 2.91 -0.80
N ASN A 247 -4.52 1.65 -1.07
CA ASN A 247 -3.93 1.18 -2.31
C ASN A 247 -5.03 0.47 -3.13
N THR A 248 -5.53 1.13 -4.17
CA THR A 248 -6.65 0.59 -4.97
C THR A 248 -6.31 -0.74 -5.64
N LYS A 249 -5.03 -0.96 -6.01
CA LYS A 249 -4.58 -2.23 -6.60
C LYS A 249 -4.74 -3.39 -5.61
N GLN A 250 -4.39 -3.17 -4.35
CA GLN A 250 -4.52 -4.20 -3.31
C GLN A 250 -5.98 -4.39 -2.91
N LEU A 251 -6.76 -3.31 -2.86
CA LEU A 251 -8.19 -3.40 -2.60
C LEU A 251 -8.92 -4.20 -3.70
N ARG A 252 -8.56 -4.04 -4.97
CA ARG A 252 -9.06 -4.89 -6.07
C ARG A 252 -8.68 -6.36 -5.88
N ALA A 253 -7.45 -6.63 -5.41
CA ALA A 253 -7.02 -8.00 -5.12
C ALA A 253 -7.86 -8.63 -3.99
N ALA A 254 -8.21 -7.85 -2.96
CA ALA A 254 -9.11 -8.29 -1.89
C ALA A 254 -10.52 -8.63 -2.42
N ILE A 255 -11.09 -7.80 -3.30
CA ILE A 255 -12.37 -8.07 -3.95
C ILE A 255 -12.33 -9.36 -4.77
N ASN A 256 -11.29 -9.55 -5.59
CA ASN A 256 -11.11 -10.77 -6.37
C ASN A 256 -10.90 -12.01 -5.49
N HIS A 257 -10.29 -11.87 -4.31
CA HIS A 257 -10.18 -12.96 -3.36
C HIS A 257 -11.55 -13.35 -2.78
N ARG A 258 -12.41 -12.36 -2.49
CA ARG A 258 -13.75 -12.58 -1.92
C ARG A 258 -14.73 -13.16 -2.93
N TYR A 259 -14.75 -12.64 -4.16
CA TYR A 259 -15.77 -12.97 -5.16
C TYR A 259 -15.26 -13.83 -6.33
N GLY A 260 -13.96 -14.10 -6.40
CA GLY A 260 -13.33 -14.86 -7.48
C GLY A 260 -12.67 -13.97 -8.54
N VAL A 261 -11.71 -14.55 -9.26
CA VAL A 261 -10.85 -13.85 -10.24
C VAL A 261 -11.58 -13.39 -11.50
N GLU A 262 -12.77 -13.95 -11.78
CA GLU A 262 -13.61 -13.57 -12.92
C GLU A 262 -14.33 -12.23 -12.70
N VAL A 263 -14.43 -11.77 -11.45
CA VAL A 263 -15.05 -10.49 -11.13
C VAL A 263 -14.16 -9.34 -11.60
N ASP A 264 -14.76 -8.40 -12.30
CA ASP A 264 -14.12 -7.13 -12.64
C ASP A 264 -14.11 -6.22 -11.39
N ALA A 265 -13.09 -6.39 -10.55
CA ALA A 265 -12.94 -5.61 -9.32
C ALA A 265 -12.79 -4.10 -9.56
N GLN A 266 -12.34 -3.66 -10.73
CA GLN A 266 -12.31 -2.23 -11.06
C GLN A 266 -13.74 -1.71 -11.20
N LYS A 267 -14.56 -2.36 -12.04
CA LYS A 267 -15.98 -1.99 -12.17
C LYS A 267 -16.75 -2.15 -10.87
N TYR A 268 -16.37 -3.11 -10.03
CA TYR A 268 -16.91 -3.22 -8.68
C TYR A 268 -16.63 -1.93 -7.90
N LEU A 269 -15.37 -1.52 -7.77
CA LEU A 269 -14.99 -0.28 -7.07
C LEU A 269 -15.63 0.98 -7.67
N ASP A 270 -15.77 1.07 -8.99
CA ASP A 270 -16.40 2.21 -9.65
C ASP A 270 -17.87 2.41 -9.22
N LYS A 271 -18.55 1.35 -8.73
CA LYS A 271 -19.90 1.45 -8.14
C LYS A 271 -19.91 2.03 -6.72
N PHE A 272 -18.76 2.16 -6.08
CA PHE A 272 -18.59 2.66 -4.72
C PHE A 272 -17.92 4.01 -4.69
N LEU A 273 -16.93 4.25 -5.56
CA LEU A 273 -16.07 5.43 -5.48
C LEU A 273 -16.57 6.52 -6.44
N LYS A 274 -16.74 7.75 -5.94
CA LYS A 274 -17.19 8.88 -6.77
C LYS A 274 -16.03 9.70 -7.33
N TYR A 275 -14.92 9.77 -6.59
CA TYR A 275 -13.73 10.50 -7.00
C TYR A 275 -12.47 9.82 -6.48
N SER A 276 -11.41 9.80 -7.28
CA SER A 276 -10.12 9.22 -6.90
C SER A 276 -8.99 10.05 -7.48
N PHE A 277 -7.91 10.19 -6.73
CA PHE A 277 -6.64 10.69 -7.26
C PHE A 277 -5.46 9.95 -6.60
N ALA A 278 -4.35 9.85 -7.30
CA ALA A 278 -3.12 9.29 -6.77
C ALA A 278 -2.24 10.39 -6.15
N LEU A 279 -1.65 10.12 -4.99
CA LEU A 279 -0.66 11.02 -4.41
C LEU A 279 0.55 11.16 -5.36
N PRO A 280 0.98 12.39 -5.70
CA PRO A 280 2.11 12.58 -6.57
C PRO A 280 3.42 12.01 -6.00
N GLU A 281 4.17 11.35 -6.88
CA GLU A 281 5.52 10.85 -6.63
C GLU A 281 6.61 11.84 -7.10
N VAL A 282 6.20 12.95 -7.75
CA VAL A 282 7.09 14.00 -8.27
C VAL A 282 6.60 15.37 -7.81
N ILE A 283 7.52 16.23 -7.36
CA ILE A 283 7.26 17.60 -6.93
C ILE A 283 7.44 18.59 -8.10
N GLY A 284 6.34 18.98 -8.75
CA GLY A 284 6.31 20.09 -9.73
C GLY A 284 7.08 19.85 -11.05
N GLY A 285 6.58 20.45 -12.14
CA GLY A 285 7.30 20.59 -13.41
C GLY A 285 7.03 19.51 -14.48
N THR A 286 6.60 19.95 -15.65
CA THR A 286 6.32 19.19 -16.89
C THR A 286 7.58 18.78 -17.69
N ASN A 287 8.78 19.03 -17.15
CA ASN A 287 10.03 18.88 -17.90
C ASN A 287 10.69 17.53 -17.57
N TYR A 288 10.46 16.53 -18.43
CA TYR A 288 10.94 15.15 -18.28
C TYR A 288 12.46 15.04 -18.04
N LEU A 289 13.26 15.98 -18.56
CA LEU A 289 14.73 15.93 -18.48
C LEU A 289 15.28 16.14 -17.05
N VAL A 290 14.51 16.73 -16.13
CA VAL A 290 14.94 16.99 -14.74
C VAL A 290 14.14 16.17 -13.72
N ARG A 291 13.24 15.30 -14.19
CA ARG A 291 12.26 14.56 -13.37
C ARG A 291 12.89 13.82 -12.18
N LYS A 292 14.09 13.24 -12.34
CA LYS A 292 14.84 12.53 -11.30
C LYS A 292 15.08 13.37 -10.04
N TYR A 293 15.33 14.66 -10.18
CA TYR A 293 15.59 15.57 -9.04
C TYR A 293 14.33 16.00 -8.30
N TYR A 294 13.16 15.77 -8.90
CA TYR A 294 11.87 16.11 -8.33
C TYR A 294 11.14 14.87 -7.81
N LEU A 295 11.71 13.67 -7.93
CA LEU A 295 11.17 12.47 -7.31
C LEU A 295 11.17 12.63 -5.78
N VAL A 296 9.99 12.44 -5.19
CA VAL A 296 9.74 12.49 -3.75
C VAL A 296 10.69 11.54 -3.01
N THR A 297 10.99 10.38 -3.59
CA THR A 297 11.88 9.35 -3.04
C THR A 297 13.33 9.81 -2.96
N ILE A 298 13.83 10.54 -3.97
CA ILE A 298 15.19 11.09 -3.99
C ILE A 298 15.32 12.26 -3.01
N ILE A 299 14.29 13.10 -2.92
CA ILE A 299 14.22 14.18 -1.94
C ILE A 299 14.24 13.60 -0.53
N TYR A 300 13.49 12.52 -0.31
CA TYR A 300 13.46 11.82 0.97
C TYR A 300 14.79 11.14 1.31
N PHE A 301 15.43 10.49 0.34
CA PHE A 301 16.78 9.93 0.48
C PHE A 301 17.77 11.00 0.98
N HIS A 302 17.80 12.16 0.32
CA HIS A 302 18.67 13.25 0.75
C HIS A 302 18.34 13.78 2.16
N LYS A 303 17.07 13.79 2.54
CA LYS A 303 16.66 14.18 3.90
C LYS A 303 17.18 13.19 4.93
N LEU A 304 16.95 11.89 4.73
CA LEU A 304 17.40 10.83 5.65
C LEU A 304 18.91 10.87 5.86
N ILE A 305 19.67 10.94 4.76
CA ILE A 305 21.13 11.02 4.78
C ILE A 305 21.62 12.27 5.53
N ARG A 306 20.99 13.45 5.33
CA ARG A 306 21.34 14.70 6.04
C ARG A 306 20.96 14.68 7.52
N SER A 307 19.88 14.01 7.87
CA SER A 307 19.39 13.88 9.25
C SER A 307 20.14 12.81 10.05
N SER A 308 20.94 11.98 9.38
CA SER A 308 21.73 10.94 10.03
C SER A 308 22.79 11.51 10.98
N PRO A 309 22.95 10.95 12.18
CA PRO A 309 24.08 11.26 13.06
C PRO A 309 25.45 11.00 12.42
N MET A 310 25.50 10.13 11.41
CA MET A 310 26.71 9.75 10.68
C MET A 310 26.95 10.58 9.42
N PHE A 311 26.12 11.60 9.13
CA PHE A 311 26.20 12.42 7.91
C PHE A 311 27.63 12.88 7.59
N ASN A 312 28.32 13.45 8.57
CA ASN A 312 29.67 13.99 8.35
C ASN A 312 30.70 12.92 8.00
N GLN A 313 30.47 11.67 8.39
CA GLN A 313 31.37 10.57 8.08
C GLN A 313 31.19 10.19 6.61
N PHE A 314 29.97 9.94 6.15
CA PHE A 314 29.74 9.38 4.80
C PHE A 314 29.43 10.40 3.71
N LYS A 315 29.21 11.69 4.02
CA LYS A 315 28.75 12.68 3.03
C LYS A 315 29.63 12.72 1.78
N ASP A 316 30.94 12.64 1.92
CA ASP A 316 31.86 12.75 0.78
C ASP A 316 31.83 11.49 -0.09
N SER A 317 31.51 10.34 0.51
CA SER A 317 31.33 9.07 -0.21
C SER A 317 29.98 9.00 -0.93
N ILE A 318 28.94 9.72 -0.47
CA ILE A 318 27.59 9.66 -1.04
C ILE A 318 27.30 10.83 -1.99
N TYR A 319 27.66 12.07 -1.63
CA TYR A 319 27.33 13.29 -2.38
C TYR A 319 28.26 13.60 -3.55
N ASN A 320 29.07 12.63 -3.99
CA ASN A 320 29.70 12.75 -5.30
C ASN A 320 28.63 12.66 -6.40
N GLU A 321 28.81 13.46 -7.46
CA GLU A 321 27.89 13.56 -8.61
C GLU A 321 27.50 12.17 -9.16
N TYR A 322 28.46 11.28 -9.46
CA TYR A 322 28.15 9.98 -10.03
C TYR A 322 27.37 9.07 -9.08
N ASN A 323 27.64 9.16 -7.78
CA ASN A 323 26.98 8.31 -6.77
C ASN A 323 25.52 8.73 -6.60
N ILE A 324 25.24 10.03 -6.51
CA ILE A 324 23.86 10.55 -6.46
C ILE A 324 23.11 10.21 -7.75
N TYR A 325 23.73 10.37 -8.92
CA TYR A 325 23.09 9.97 -10.19
C TYR A 325 22.80 8.48 -10.22
N PHE A 326 23.75 7.64 -9.81
CA PHE A 326 23.58 6.20 -9.80
C PHE A 326 22.46 5.77 -8.85
N ILE A 327 22.45 6.28 -7.61
CA ILE A 327 21.37 6.02 -6.64
C ILE A 327 20.02 6.48 -7.20
N SER A 328 19.98 7.70 -7.75
CA SER A 328 18.73 8.27 -8.28
C SER A 328 18.19 7.44 -9.44
N ASP A 329 19.06 6.99 -10.34
CA ASP A 329 18.69 6.17 -11.49
C ASP A 329 18.24 4.77 -11.05
N MET A 330 18.95 4.13 -10.12
CA MET A 330 18.56 2.83 -9.57
C MET A 330 17.20 2.90 -8.86
N MET A 331 16.97 3.94 -8.06
CA MET A 331 15.71 4.12 -7.33
C MET A 331 14.53 4.40 -8.27
N GLU A 332 14.71 5.25 -9.30
CA GLU A 332 13.67 5.52 -10.29
C GLU A 332 13.35 4.26 -11.11
N ARG A 333 14.37 3.59 -11.65
CA ARG A 333 14.21 2.37 -12.46
C ARG A 333 13.46 1.28 -11.71
N ASN A 334 13.67 1.17 -10.40
CA ASN A 334 13.07 0.13 -9.57
C ASN A 334 11.79 0.58 -8.83
N ASN A 335 11.28 1.81 -9.07
CA ASN A 335 10.11 2.38 -8.38
C ASN A 335 10.19 2.25 -6.85
N ILE A 336 11.37 2.52 -6.27
CA ILE A 336 11.63 2.38 -4.83
C ILE A 336 10.73 3.32 -4.03
N SER A 337 9.96 2.78 -3.08
CA SER A 337 9.07 3.56 -2.19
C SER A 337 9.84 4.34 -1.11
N LEU A 338 9.17 5.22 -0.37
CA LEU A 338 9.80 5.97 0.75
C LEU A 338 10.26 5.02 1.87
N ARG A 339 9.46 3.98 2.16
CA ARG A 339 9.82 2.96 3.16
C ARG A 339 11.02 2.14 2.71
N GLU A 340 11.09 1.78 1.43
CA GLU A 340 12.26 1.10 0.87
C GLU A 340 13.48 2.02 0.83
N THR A 341 13.28 3.32 0.64
CA THR A 341 14.33 4.33 0.75
C THR A 341 14.93 4.35 2.16
N GLU A 342 14.10 4.33 3.22
CA GLU A 342 14.57 4.19 4.61
C GLU A 342 15.39 2.90 4.78
N ARG A 343 14.87 1.78 4.28
CA ARG A 343 15.57 0.49 4.32
C ARG A 343 16.95 0.60 3.67
N PHE A 344 17.03 1.16 2.47
CA PHE A 344 18.29 1.33 1.74
C PHE A 344 19.28 2.20 2.51
N VAL A 345 18.83 3.35 3.03
CA VAL A 345 19.66 4.25 3.84
C VAL A 345 20.16 3.55 5.10
N HIS A 346 19.30 2.85 5.83
CA HIS A 346 19.71 2.12 7.03
C HIS A 346 20.75 1.04 6.72
N HIS A 347 20.60 0.27 5.64
CA HIS A 347 21.59 -0.76 5.29
C HIS A 347 22.91 -0.16 4.83
N LEU A 348 22.86 1.00 4.17
CA LEU A 348 24.05 1.77 3.82
C LEU A 348 24.78 2.24 5.09
N GLU A 349 24.05 2.78 6.07
CA GLU A 349 24.59 3.19 7.37
C GLU A 349 25.17 2.01 8.15
N ILE A 350 24.47 0.87 8.19
CA ILE A 350 24.94 -0.37 8.83
C ILE A 350 26.25 -0.82 8.19
N TYR A 351 26.29 -0.94 6.86
CA TYR A 351 27.50 -1.36 6.15
C TYR A 351 28.67 -0.41 6.45
N LEU A 352 28.44 0.90 6.36
CA LEU A 352 29.47 1.91 6.61
C LEU A 352 29.92 1.93 8.08
N THR A 353 29.02 1.65 9.02
CA THR A 353 29.34 1.53 10.46
C THR A 353 30.24 0.33 10.72
N LEU A 354 29.84 -0.84 10.20
CA LEU A 354 30.60 -2.08 10.37
C LEU A 354 31.98 -1.98 9.74
N ARG A 355 32.11 -1.18 8.67
CA ARG A 355 33.36 -0.91 7.96
C ARG A 355 34.49 -0.28 8.77
N GLY A 356 34.19 0.47 9.83
CA GLY A 356 35.20 1.26 10.53
C GLY A 356 35.73 2.45 9.72
N GLU A 357 36.81 3.08 10.18
CA GLU A 357 37.30 4.38 9.68
C GLU A 357 37.34 4.47 8.15
N LEU A 358 36.61 5.45 7.64
CA LEU A 358 36.55 5.78 6.23
C LEU A 358 37.93 6.27 5.79
N ASN A 359 38.73 5.40 5.18
CA ASN A 359 39.93 5.83 4.48
C ASN A 359 39.54 6.96 3.52
N LYS A 360 40.14 8.14 3.75
CA LYS A 360 39.85 9.41 3.06
C LYS A 360 40.10 9.37 1.54
N GLU A 361 40.69 8.31 1.02
CA GLU A 361 41.09 8.15 -0.37
C GLU A 361 40.23 7.14 -1.14
N ARG A 362 38.97 6.94 -0.75
CA ARG A 362 38.14 5.93 -1.41
C ARG A 362 37.52 6.47 -2.69
N ARG A 363 37.97 5.85 -3.79
CA ARG A 363 37.62 6.25 -5.14
C ARG A 363 36.19 5.91 -5.50
N ILE A 364 35.69 6.63 -6.48
CA ILE A 364 34.30 6.63 -6.93
C ILE A 364 33.81 5.24 -7.31
N GLU A 365 34.68 4.41 -7.90
CA GLU A 365 34.35 3.10 -8.42
C GLU A 365 34.03 2.12 -7.29
N TYR A 366 34.78 2.17 -6.19
CA TYR A 366 34.48 1.36 -5.01
C TYR A 366 33.16 1.78 -4.36
N ASN A 367 32.87 3.09 -4.31
CA ASN A 367 31.60 3.58 -3.76
C ASN A 367 30.40 3.12 -4.61
N LEU A 368 30.52 3.09 -5.93
CA LEU A 368 29.49 2.55 -6.82
C LEU A 368 29.23 1.06 -6.53
N LEU A 369 30.28 0.26 -6.25
CA LEU A 369 30.14 -1.15 -5.88
C LEU A 369 29.49 -1.33 -4.49
N ILE A 370 29.81 -0.49 -3.51
CA ILE A 370 29.10 -0.47 -2.21
C ILE A 370 27.61 -0.21 -2.42
N ILE A 371 27.29 0.86 -3.14
CA ILE A 371 25.90 1.27 -3.42
C ILE A 371 25.16 0.11 -4.11
N LEU A 372 25.77 -0.50 -5.13
CA LEU A 372 25.18 -1.64 -5.83
C LEU A 372 25.00 -2.85 -4.91
N GLY A 373 26.02 -3.21 -4.12
CA GLY A 373 25.96 -4.34 -3.19
C GLY A 373 24.87 -4.17 -2.13
N VAL A 374 24.80 -3.00 -1.49
CA VAL A 374 23.72 -2.67 -0.53
C VAL A 374 22.35 -2.70 -1.20
N PHE A 375 22.25 -2.22 -2.45
CA PHE A 375 20.99 -2.24 -3.21
C PHE A 375 20.54 -3.67 -3.54
N ILE A 376 21.45 -4.53 -4.02
CA ILE A 376 21.19 -5.96 -4.25
C ILE A 376 20.75 -6.63 -2.94
N PHE A 377 21.45 -6.35 -1.84
CA PHE A 377 21.11 -6.92 -0.53
C PHE A 377 19.69 -6.55 -0.08
N CYS A 378 19.29 -5.30 -0.29
CA CYS A 378 17.95 -4.83 0.06
C CYS A 378 16.85 -5.44 -0.84
N PHE A 379 17.04 -5.41 -2.15
CA PHE A 379 15.92 -5.56 -3.10
C PHE A 379 16.00 -6.79 -3.99
N TYR A 380 17.18 -7.40 -4.12
CA TYR A 380 17.43 -8.57 -4.97
C TYR A 380 18.20 -9.66 -4.22
N PRO A 381 17.71 -10.13 -3.05
CA PRO A 381 18.45 -11.11 -2.24
C PRO A 381 18.67 -12.46 -2.95
N SER A 382 17.83 -12.81 -3.94
CA SER A 382 18.03 -14.02 -4.76
C SER A 382 19.35 -13.99 -5.52
N LEU A 383 19.78 -12.81 -6.00
CA LEU A 383 21.04 -12.65 -6.76
C LEU A 383 22.29 -12.86 -5.90
N ILE A 384 22.19 -12.76 -4.57
CA ILE A 384 23.35 -12.91 -3.68
C ILE A 384 23.98 -14.29 -3.85
N ASN A 385 23.17 -15.35 -3.85
CA ASN A 385 23.64 -16.72 -4.02
C ASN A 385 24.26 -16.95 -5.41
N ASP A 386 23.71 -16.32 -6.44
CA ASP A 386 24.19 -16.48 -7.81
C ASP A 386 25.50 -15.75 -8.03
N ILE A 387 25.68 -14.58 -7.39
CA ILE A 387 26.96 -13.87 -7.33
C ILE A 387 28.00 -14.69 -6.57
N TYR A 388 27.65 -15.28 -5.41
CA TYR A 388 28.58 -16.15 -4.65
C TYR A 388 29.10 -17.32 -5.49
N LYS A 389 28.20 -17.99 -6.19
CA LYS A 389 28.47 -19.16 -7.03
C LYS A 389 29.03 -18.82 -8.41
N GLU A 390 29.08 -17.54 -8.77
CA GLU A 390 29.49 -17.06 -10.10
C GLU A 390 28.66 -17.74 -11.21
N ARG A 391 27.34 -17.76 -11.01
CA ARG A 391 26.33 -18.32 -11.91
C ARG A 391 25.23 -17.31 -12.20
N MET A 392 25.62 -16.09 -12.55
CA MET A 392 24.68 -15.01 -12.83
C MET A 392 23.91 -15.30 -14.12
N ASP A 393 22.60 -15.04 -14.11
CA ASP A 393 21.75 -15.05 -15.30
C ASP A 393 21.58 -13.61 -15.82
N ALA A 394 21.80 -13.42 -17.13
CA ALA A 394 21.60 -12.11 -17.78
C ALA A 394 20.21 -11.53 -17.53
N LYS A 395 19.18 -12.37 -17.44
CA LYS A 395 17.79 -11.95 -17.21
C LYS A 395 17.60 -11.37 -15.81
N ASP A 396 18.19 -11.99 -14.79
CA ASP A 396 18.05 -11.54 -13.40
C ASP A 396 18.85 -10.25 -13.16
N ILE A 397 20.03 -10.12 -13.80
CA ILE A 397 20.78 -8.86 -13.81
C ILE A 397 20.00 -7.77 -14.56
N ALA A 398 19.39 -8.08 -15.71
CA ALA A 398 18.56 -7.13 -16.44
C ALA A 398 17.36 -6.66 -15.60
N GLN A 399 16.78 -7.54 -14.78
CA GLN A 399 15.72 -7.20 -13.83
C GLN A 399 16.22 -6.23 -12.76
N LEU A 400 17.40 -6.47 -12.16
CA LEU A 400 18.03 -5.58 -11.16
C LEU A 400 18.16 -4.12 -11.66
N PHE A 401 18.59 -3.95 -12.91
CA PHE A 401 18.75 -2.63 -13.54
C PHE A 401 17.50 -2.16 -14.31
N ASN A 402 16.40 -2.92 -14.26
CA ASN A 402 15.17 -2.73 -15.03
C ASN A 402 15.41 -2.33 -16.51
N ILE A 403 16.27 -3.06 -17.21
CA ILE A 403 16.54 -2.87 -18.64
C ILE A 403 15.86 -3.96 -19.47
N GLN A 404 15.29 -3.56 -20.62
CA GLN A 404 14.57 -4.48 -21.52
C GLN A 404 15.45 -5.01 -22.67
N SER A 405 16.56 -4.33 -22.92
CA SER A 405 17.51 -4.62 -24.01
C SER A 405 18.90 -4.09 -23.67
N TRP A 406 19.89 -4.47 -24.47
CA TRP A 406 21.23 -3.88 -24.42
C TRP A 406 21.17 -2.33 -24.48
N PRO A 407 21.79 -1.60 -23.53
CA PRO A 407 21.84 -0.14 -23.56
C PRO A 407 22.63 0.39 -24.77
N SER A 408 22.01 1.31 -25.52
CA SER A 408 22.66 1.97 -26.65
C SER A 408 23.71 2.98 -26.18
N MET A 409 24.77 3.15 -26.98
CA MET A 409 25.76 4.20 -26.73
C MET A 409 25.11 5.59 -26.78
N PRO A 410 25.37 6.49 -25.81
CA PRO A 410 24.85 7.85 -25.81
C PRO A 410 25.52 8.72 -26.90
N GLU A 411 24.84 9.79 -27.31
CA GLU A 411 25.38 10.76 -28.29
C GLU A 411 26.66 11.45 -27.78
N ASP A 412 26.67 11.87 -26.50
CA ASP A 412 27.88 12.36 -25.84
C ASP A 412 28.72 11.19 -25.32
N ARG A 413 29.66 10.74 -26.16
CA ARG A 413 30.56 9.61 -25.85
C ARG A 413 31.51 9.86 -24.68
N LYS A 414 31.59 11.08 -24.12
CA LYS A 414 32.39 11.35 -22.91
C LYS A 414 31.64 10.99 -21.63
N ARG A 415 30.32 10.88 -21.69
CA ARG A 415 29.46 10.54 -20.56
C ARG A 415 28.99 9.10 -20.69
N PHE A 416 28.79 8.46 -19.55
CA PHE A 416 28.14 7.15 -19.46
C PHE A 416 27.19 7.18 -18.26
N ASN A 417 26.13 6.39 -18.34
CA ASN A 417 25.26 6.14 -17.21
C ASN A 417 25.86 5.00 -16.36
N CYS A 418 26.03 5.22 -15.05
CA CYS A 418 26.62 4.22 -14.16
C CYS A 418 25.80 2.93 -14.05
N ALA A 419 24.47 3.01 -14.04
CA ALA A 419 23.61 1.83 -14.00
C ALA A 419 23.72 1.03 -15.29
N ASP A 420 23.70 1.69 -16.46
CA ASP A 420 23.88 0.99 -17.74
C ASP A 420 25.27 0.36 -17.86
N LEU A 421 26.31 1.05 -17.41
CA LEU A 421 27.67 0.51 -17.38
C LEU A 421 27.77 -0.75 -16.51
N MET A 422 27.19 -0.72 -15.31
CA MET A 422 27.18 -1.86 -14.39
C MET A 422 26.33 -3.02 -14.92
N ALA A 423 25.18 -2.72 -15.53
CA ALA A 423 24.32 -3.70 -16.16
C ALA A 423 25.06 -4.43 -17.29
N VAL A 424 25.65 -3.68 -18.23
CA VAL A 424 26.44 -4.23 -19.33
C VAL A 424 27.61 -5.07 -18.81
N MET A 425 28.31 -4.59 -17.79
CA MET A 425 29.42 -5.32 -17.17
C MET A 425 28.99 -6.66 -16.60
N LEU A 426 27.93 -6.70 -15.80
CA LEU A 426 27.49 -7.93 -15.16
C LEU A 426 26.82 -8.89 -16.15
N ILE A 427 26.04 -8.38 -17.11
CA ILE A 427 25.43 -9.20 -18.17
C ILE A 427 26.48 -9.85 -19.06
N ARG A 428 27.51 -9.09 -19.49
CA ARG A 428 28.56 -9.62 -20.37
C ARG A 428 29.35 -10.76 -19.71
N HIS A 429 29.44 -10.75 -18.39
CA HIS A 429 30.11 -11.79 -17.60
C HIS A 429 29.12 -12.74 -16.92
N SER A 430 27.85 -12.76 -17.36
CA SER A 430 26.88 -13.75 -16.94
C SER A 430 27.12 -15.09 -17.63
N ASN A 431 26.75 -16.18 -16.96
CA ASN A 431 26.98 -17.54 -17.46
C ASN A 431 25.85 -17.98 -18.40
N LEU A 432 24.66 -17.41 -18.22
CA LEU A 432 23.47 -17.70 -19.02
C LEU A 432 23.16 -16.49 -19.89
N SER A 433 23.45 -16.62 -21.18
CA SER A 433 23.25 -15.56 -22.18
C SER A 433 21.77 -15.45 -22.58
N ASP A 434 21.27 -14.23 -22.70
CA ASP A 434 19.97 -13.92 -23.30
C ASP A 434 20.19 -13.01 -24.52
N LYS A 435 19.61 -13.40 -25.67
CA LYS A 435 19.79 -12.73 -26.97
C LYS A 435 19.33 -11.28 -26.98
N ARG A 436 18.46 -10.87 -26.04
CA ARG A 436 17.99 -9.49 -25.88
C ARG A 436 19.08 -8.55 -25.36
N PHE A 437 20.10 -9.09 -24.70
CA PHE A 437 21.18 -8.33 -24.09
C PHE A 437 22.52 -8.62 -24.77
N ILE A 438 22.52 -8.60 -26.10
CA ILE A 438 23.72 -8.65 -26.94
C ILE A 438 23.79 -7.32 -27.70
N ALA A 439 24.99 -6.75 -27.82
CA ALA A 439 25.19 -5.55 -28.61
C ALA A 439 24.92 -5.83 -30.09
N ASN A 440 24.12 -4.99 -30.74
CA ASN A 440 23.80 -5.16 -32.16
C ASN A 440 24.86 -4.57 -33.10
N ILE A 441 25.78 -3.74 -32.57
CA ILE A 441 26.78 -3.00 -33.36
C ILE A 441 28.12 -2.98 -32.61
N ARG A 442 29.22 -3.27 -33.33
CA ARG A 442 30.59 -3.32 -32.79
C ARG A 442 31.02 -2.04 -32.04
N TYR A 443 30.59 -0.87 -32.51
CA TYR A 443 30.93 0.40 -31.86
C TYR A 443 30.37 0.54 -30.45
N ASP A 444 29.18 -0.04 -30.18
CA ASP A 444 28.60 -0.05 -28.83
C ASP A 444 29.42 -0.95 -27.90
N GLU A 445 29.90 -2.09 -28.40
CA GLU A 445 30.76 -2.99 -27.61
C GLU A 445 32.09 -2.33 -27.24
N GLU A 446 32.73 -1.65 -28.17
CA GLU A 446 34.00 -0.95 -27.94
C GLU A 446 33.82 0.20 -26.94
N TYR A 447 32.73 0.96 -27.05
CA TYR A 447 32.38 2.02 -26.11
C TYR A 447 32.21 1.48 -24.68
N TRP A 448 31.35 0.47 -24.50
CA TRP A 448 31.11 -0.08 -23.17
C TRP A 448 32.37 -0.74 -22.59
N GLN A 449 33.14 -1.48 -23.40
CA GLN A 449 34.39 -2.08 -22.95
C GLN A 449 35.39 -1.03 -22.47
N PHE A 450 35.54 0.08 -23.20
CA PHE A 450 36.42 1.17 -22.80
C PHE A 450 36.05 1.72 -21.40
N HIS A 451 34.76 1.98 -21.16
CA HIS A 451 34.31 2.49 -19.88
C HIS A 451 34.40 1.45 -18.75
N MET A 452 34.11 0.18 -19.04
CA MET A 452 34.26 -0.91 -18.07
C MET A 452 35.71 -1.11 -17.67
N ASP A 453 36.64 -1.12 -18.62
CA ASP A 453 38.07 -1.24 -18.35
C ASP A 453 38.60 -0.07 -17.52
N ARG A 454 38.23 1.15 -17.93
CA ARG A 454 38.67 2.38 -17.27
C ARG A 454 38.17 2.47 -15.83
N MET A 455 36.90 2.14 -15.60
CA MET A 455 36.29 2.25 -14.28
C MET A 455 36.61 1.04 -13.42
N PHE A 456 36.45 -0.17 -13.94
CA PHE A 456 36.45 -1.39 -13.14
C PHE A 456 37.50 -2.40 -13.58
N LEU A 457 37.37 -2.98 -14.78
CA LEU A 457 38.03 -4.24 -15.16
C LEU A 457 39.55 -4.17 -15.31
N LYS A 458 40.12 -2.98 -15.54
CA LYS A 458 41.58 -2.76 -15.62
C LYS A 458 42.06 -1.69 -14.65
N ASN A 459 41.22 -1.31 -13.69
CA ASN A 459 41.53 -0.26 -12.74
C ASN A 459 42.35 -0.81 -11.58
N SER A 460 43.66 -0.59 -11.61
CA SER A 460 44.59 -1.05 -10.58
C SER A 460 44.34 -0.42 -9.19
N ALA A 461 43.48 0.60 -9.10
CA ALA A 461 43.05 1.18 -7.84
C ALA A 461 41.96 0.34 -7.14
N ILE A 462 41.33 -0.62 -7.83
CA ILE A 462 40.30 -1.50 -7.26
C ILE A 462 40.89 -2.86 -6.89
N PHE A 463 41.76 -3.42 -7.72
CA PHE A 463 42.44 -4.69 -7.45
C PHE A 463 43.88 -4.69 -8.00
N PRO A 464 44.80 -5.52 -7.44
CA PRO A 464 46.16 -5.63 -7.91
C PRO A 464 46.25 -6.05 -9.40
N GLN A 465 47.30 -5.63 -10.10
CA GLN A 465 47.54 -6.04 -11.49
C GLN A 465 47.65 -7.57 -11.60
N GLY A 466 46.94 -8.17 -12.56
CA GLY A 466 46.97 -9.61 -12.84
C GLY A 466 45.76 -10.40 -12.34
N VAL A 467 44.82 -9.78 -11.61
CA VAL A 467 43.50 -10.35 -11.32
C VAL A 467 42.57 -10.05 -12.49
N ASP A 468 41.82 -11.06 -12.97
CA ASP A 468 40.76 -10.81 -13.94
C ASP A 468 39.69 -9.91 -13.30
N GLY A 469 39.47 -8.75 -13.90
CA GLY A 469 38.84 -7.62 -13.24
C GLY A 469 37.40 -7.84 -12.83
N ILE A 470 36.69 -8.76 -13.51
CA ILE A 470 35.34 -9.11 -13.09
C ILE A 470 35.34 -9.87 -11.76
N TYR A 471 36.31 -10.77 -11.53
CA TYR A 471 36.41 -11.50 -10.26
C TYR A 471 36.75 -10.56 -9.11
N GLY A 472 37.52 -9.49 -9.37
CA GLY A 472 37.74 -8.41 -8.40
C GLY A 472 36.44 -7.69 -8.02
N VAL A 473 35.61 -7.35 -9.01
CA VAL A 473 34.28 -6.75 -8.79
C VAL A 473 33.38 -7.68 -7.98
N LEU A 474 33.28 -8.97 -8.37
CA LEU A 474 32.45 -9.95 -7.66
C LEU A 474 32.97 -10.20 -6.24
N ALA A 475 34.28 -10.22 -6.01
CA ALA A 475 34.86 -10.36 -4.67
C ALA A 475 34.44 -9.21 -3.74
N ILE A 476 34.41 -7.97 -4.23
CA ILE A 476 33.94 -6.82 -3.46
C ILE A 476 32.45 -6.96 -3.12
N LEU A 477 31.61 -7.35 -4.09
CA LEU A 477 30.18 -7.58 -3.84
C LEU A 477 29.96 -8.70 -2.80
N LYS A 478 30.69 -9.82 -2.91
CA LYS A 478 30.66 -10.91 -1.93
C LYS A 478 31.06 -10.42 -0.53
N ASP A 479 32.12 -9.62 -0.42
CA ASP A 479 32.55 -9.04 0.86
C ASP A 479 31.47 -8.14 1.47
N ILE A 480 30.81 -7.29 0.66
CA ILE A 480 29.69 -6.46 1.10
C ILE A 480 28.56 -7.33 1.69
N PHE A 481 28.22 -8.43 1.02
CA PHE A 481 27.17 -9.34 1.49
C PHE A 481 27.56 -10.04 2.80
N LEU A 482 28.81 -10.50 2.93
CA LEU A 482 29.31 -11.09 4.18
C LEU A 482 29.24 -10.11 5.36
N VAL A 483 29.60 -8.84 5.13
CA VAL A 483 29.54 -7.79 6.16
C VAL A 483 28.08 -7.50 6.56
N LEU A 484 27.18 -7.36 5.59
CA LEU A 484 25.75 -7.11 5.85
C LEU A 484 25.05 -8.31 6.52
N ASN A 485 25.51 -9.53 6.26
CA ASN A 485 25.09 -10.74 6.98
C ASN A 485 25.74 -10.88 8.38
N LEU A 486 26.62 -9.97 8.77
CA LEU A 486 27.41 -10.03 10.01
C LEU A 486 28.36 -11.24 10.10
N GLU A 487 28.68 -11.85 8.96
CA GLU A 487 29.55 -13.03 8.87
C GLU A 487 31.04 -12.66 8.87
N LYS A 488 31.37 -11.40 8.58
CA LYS A 488 32.75 -10.92 8.50
C LYS A 488 32.87 -9.49 9.01
N THR A 489 33.97 -9.21 9.73
CA THR A 489 34.41 -7.84 9.97
C THR A 489 35.11 -7.32 8.70
N PRO A 490 34.67 -6.22 8.10
CA PRO A 490 35.23 -5.67 6.87
C PRO A 490 36.74 -5.44 6.98
N GLN A 491 37.47 -5.77 5.92
CA GLN A 491 38.92 -5.63 5.82
C GLN A 491 39.35 -4.30 5.20
#